data_AF-A0A946E919-F1
#
_entry.id   AF-A0A946E919-F1
#
_cell.length_a   1.000
_cell.length_b   1.000
_cell.length_c   1.000
_cell.angle_alpha   90.00
_cell.angle_beta   90.00
_cell.angle_gamma   90.00
#
_symmetry.space_group_name_H-M   'P 1'
#
loop_
_entity.id
_entity.type
_entity.pdbx_description
1 polymer ?
#
loop_
_entity_poly.entity_id
_entity_poly.type
_entity_poly.pdbx_seq_one_letter_code
_entity_poly.pdbx_strand_id
1 'polypeptide(L)'
;MTAIDSCNREILTSQISRTIFLTVTPDQARLVNLLQWNDYEGFDGAVLGYNIFRIVNDVVAPFPIATIGSGPRYYEDNVEGYIGSQANGNFCYYVEAIENINLYGIEERCKSNVACGVEEPVIYVPNAFVIGGSNSTFSPVVSFLDINDYEFEVYNRWGKLVFRTENTSESWDGRHKGGLCREDVYVYILTFKSGDGATRVQKGHVTLLHGIE
;
A
#
# COMPACT_ATOMS: atom_id res chain seq x y z
N MET A 1 -20.61 17.30 27.47
CA MET A 1 -20.60 18.78 27.49
C MET A 1 -22.03 19.25 27.58
N THR A 2 -22.39 20.08 28.55
CA THR A 2 -23.81 20.42 28.76
C THR A 2 -24.08 21.85 28.30
N ALA A 3 -25.07 22.04 27.42
CA ALA A 3 -25.60 23.36 27.10
C ALA A 3 -26.57 23.76 28.22
N ILE A 4 -26.39 24.98 28.73
CA ILE A 4 -27.18 25.54 29.82
C ILE A 4 -27.94 26.76 29.27
N ASP A 5 -29.24 26.88 29.56
CA ASP A 5 -30.03 28.06 29.16
C ASP A 5 -29.73 29.28 30.05
N SER A 6 -30.29 30.42 29.66
CA SER A 6 -30.21 31.68 30.41
C SER A 6 -30.81 31.61 31.83
N CYS A 7 -31.52 30.54 32.17
CA CYS A 7 -32.09 30.25 33.49
C CYS A 7 -31.25 29.25 34.28
N ASN A 8 -30.04 28.94 33.81
CA ASN A 8 -29.10 27.98 34.40
C ASN A 8 -29.63 26.54 34.42
N ARG A 9 -30.55 26.19 33.51
CA ARG A 9 -31.06 24.82 33.34
C ARG A 9 -30.29 24.11 32.24
N GLU A 10 -29.91 22.88 32.51
CA GLU A 10 -29.30 22.00 31.52
C GLU A 10 -30.34 21.64 30.45
N ILE A 11 -30.06 22.00 29.20
CA ILE A 11 -30.97 21.81 28.07
C ILE A 11 -30.55 20.61 27.23
N LEU A 12 -29.23 20.42 27.06
CA LEU A 12 -28.65 19.36 26.24
C LEU A 12 -27.35 18.89 26.88
N THR A 13 -27.24 17.60 27.20
CA THR A 13 -25.98 16.97 27.58
C THR A 13 -25.39 16.27 26.37
N SER A 14 -24.15 16.57 26.00
CA SER A 14 -23.46 15.77 24.99
C SER A 14 -23.28 14.36 25.54
N GLN A 15 -23.64 13.38 24.71
CA GLN A 15 -23.46 11.98 25.01
C GLN A 15 -21.98 11.68 25.29
N ILE A 16 -21.73 10.86 26.31
CA ILE A 16 -20.43 10.24 26.50
C ILE A 16 -20.41 9.08 25.52
N SER A 17 -19.59 9.19 24.46
CA SER A 17 -19.39 8.13 23.49
C SER A 17 -18.00 7.50 23.64
N ARG A 18 -17.90 6.19 23.40
CA ARG A 18 -16.63 5.51 23.19
C ARG A 18 -16.38 5.42 21.70
N THR A 19 -15.34 6.11 21.24
CA THR A 19 -14.93 6.08 19.84
C THR A 19 -14.32 4.74 19.45
N ILE A 20 -14.31 4.47 18.15
CA ILE A 20 -13.65 3.30 17.57
C ILE A 20 -12.16 3.60 17.43
N PHE A 21 -11.35 2.74 18.03
CA PHE A 21 -9.91 2.69 17.91
C PHE A 21 -9.53 1.45 17.10
N LEU A 22 -9.08 1.69 15.87
CA LEU A 22 -8.63 0.69 14.92
C LEU A 22 -7.11 0.53 15.00
N THR A 23 -6.68 -0.72 14.95
CA THR A 23 -5.28 -1.15 14.81
C THR A 23 -5.14 -2.08 13.62
N VAL A 24 -3.97 -2.07 12.98
CA VAL A 24 -3.64 -2.91 11.82
C VAL A 24 -2.31 -3.59 12.08
N THR A 25 -2.27 -4.91 11.93
CA THR A 25 -1.06 -5.73 12.07
C THR A 25 -0.82 -6.48 10.77
N PRO A 26 0.24 -6.15 10.00
CA PRO A 26 0.56 -6.87 8.76
C PRO A 26 1.20 -8.24 9.05
N ASP A 27 0.77 -9.25 8.29
CA ASP A 27 1.41 -10.57 8.17
C ASP A 27 2.03 -10.67 6.78
N GLN A 28 3.28 -10.20 6.69
CA GLN A 28 4.03 -10.06 5.44
C GLN A 28 4.28 -11.39 4.73
N ALA A 29 4.27 -12.52 5.45
CA ALA A 29 4.45 -13.83 4.86
C ALA A 29 3.21 -14.31 4.10
N ARG A 30 2.02 -13.88 4.55
CA ARG A 30 0.74 -14.22 3.91
C ARG A 30 0.16 -13.10 3.06
N LEU A 31 0.78 -11.91 3.07
CA LEU A 31 0.24 -10.68 2.48
C LEU A 31 -1.17 -10.38 3.02
N VAL A 32 -1.34 -10.51 4.34
CA VAL A 32 -2.62 -10.29 5.02
C VAL A 32 -2.47 -9.20 6.07
N ASN A 33 -3.31 -8.19 6.01
CA ASN A 33 -3.46 -7.18 7.06
C ASN A 33 -4.57 -7.58 8.02
N LEU A 34 -4.23 -7.82 9.29
CA LEU A 34 -5.20 -8.05 10.36
C LEU A 34 -5.65 -6.72 10.96
N LEU A 35 -6.90 -6.35 10.73
CA LEU A 35 -7.56 -5.20 11.32
C LEU A 35 -8.24 -5.63 12.62
N GLN A 36 -8.10 -4.86 13.70
CA GLN A 36 -8.79 -5.08 14.97
C GLN A 36 -9.26 -3.76 15.59
N TRP A 37 -10.47 -3.72 16.14
CA TRP A 37 -11.04 -2.51 16.74
C TRP A 37 -11.91 -2.79 17.97
N ASN A 38 -12.12 -1.78 18.81
CA ASN A 38 -13.10 -1.85 19.91
C ASN A 38 -14.52 -1.45 19.45
N ASP A 39 -15.51 -1.76 20.28
CA ASP A 39 -16.90 -1.35 20.04
C ASP A 39 -17.11 0.15 20.13
N TYR A 40 -17.87 0.68 19.17
CA TYR A 40 -18.47 2.02 19.29
C TYR A 40 -19.59 2.01 20.33
N GLU A 41 -19.60 3.02 21.20
CA GLU A 41 -20.71 3.29 22.13
C GLU A 41 -21.11 4.75 21.96
N GLY A 42 -22.40 5.04 21.79
CA GLY A 42 -22.86 6.42 21.57
C GLY A 42 -23.94 6.56 20.50
N PHE A 43 -24.42 5.46 19.94
CA PHE A 43 -25.67 5.42 19.19
C PHE A 43 -26.84 5.23 20.15
N ASP A 44 -28.01 5.75 19.78
CA ASP A 44 -29.27 5.49 20.49
C ASP A 44 -29.79 4.07 20.17
N GLY A 45 -29.41 3.53 19.01
CA GLY A 45 -29.61 2.15 18.59
C GLY A 45 -28.39 1.24 18.85
N ALA A 46 -28.59 -0.06 18.67
CA ALA A 46 -27.48 -1.02 18.72
C ALA A 46 -26.58 -0.88 17.47
N VAL A 47 -25.29 -1.21 17.59
CA VAL A 47 -24.43 -1.33 16.40
C VAL A 47 -24.93 -2.49 15.53
N LEU A 48 -25.29 -2.20 14.29
CA LEU A 48 -25.70 -3.18 13.28
C LEU A 48 -24.49 -3.93 12.72
N GLY A 49 -23.41 -3.19 12.44
CA GLY A 49 -22.21 -3.72 11.83
C GLY A 49 -21.18 -2.66 11.51
N TYR A 50 -20.19 -3.04 10.72
CA TYR A 50 -19.04 -2.22 10.37
C TYR A 50 -18.77 -2.29 8.87
N ASN A 51 -18.65 -1.13 8.22
CA ASN A 51 -18.05 -1.01 6.89
C ASN A 51 -16.54 -0.87 7.04
N ILE A 52 -15.77 -1.65 6.27
CA ILE A 52 -14.31 -1.59 6.25
C ILE A 52 -13.90 -0.89 4.95
N PHE A 53 -13.13 0.20 5.07
CA PHE A 53 -12.58 0.92 3.93
C PHE A 53 -11.07 0.76 3.90
N ARG A 54 -10.53 0.63 2.69
CA ARG A 54 -9.10 0.62 2.41
C ARG A 54 -8.69 1.89 1.67
N ILE A 55 -7.48 2.33 1.95
CA ILE A 55 -6.81 3.47 1.35
C ILE A 55 -5.48 2.96 0.81
N VAL A 56 -5.23 3.16 -0.48
CA VAL A 56 -3.98 2.77 -1.16
C VAL A 56 -3.48 3.98 -1.93
N ASN A 57 -2.20 4.33 -1.77
CA ASN A 57 -1.60 5.53 -2.37
C ASN A 57 -2.45 6.79 -2.12
N ASP A 58 -2.91 6.96 -0.87
CA ASP A 58 -3.79 8.06 -0.43
C ASP A 58 -5.17 8.11 -1.11
N VAL A 59 -5.54 7.10 -1.89
CA VAL A 59 -6.84 6.98 -2.54
C VAL A 59 -7.73 6.01 -1.75
N VAL A 60 -8.85 6.54 -1.24
CA VAL A 60 -9.88 5.75 -0.55
C VAL A 60 -10.68 4.94 -1.56
N ALA A 61 -10.92 3.65 -1.27
CA ALA A 61 -11.81 2.83 -2.08
C ALA A 61 -13.24 3.43 -2.14
N PRO A 62 -13.89 3.47 -3.31
CA PRO A 62 -15.21 4.10 -3.47
C PRO A 62 -16.34 3.35 -2.76
N PHE A 63 -16.11 2.07 -2.44
CA PHE A 63 -17.03 1.20 -1.72
C PHE A 63 -16.26 0.50 -0.59
N PRO A 64 -16.95 0.08 0.49
CA PRO A 64 -16.30 -0.73 1.51
C PRO A 64 -15.79 -2.04 0.90
N ILE A 65 -14.59 -2.46 1.29
CA ILE A 65 -14.03 -3.74 0.86
C ILE A 65 -14.77 -4.91 1.52
N ALA A 66 -15.42 -4.66 2.65
CA ALA A 66 -16.33 -5.58 3.32
C ALA A 66 -17.30 -4.82 4.23
N THR A 67 -18.47 -5.41 4.45
CA THR A 67 -19.41 -5.01 5.50
C THR A 67 -19.68 -6.24 6.36
N ILE A 68 -19.39 -6.15 7.65
CA ILE A 68 -19.56 -7.27 8.59
C ILE A 68 -20.56 -6.90 9.68
N GLY A 69 -21.24 -7.90 10.24
CA GLY A 69 -22.17 -7.67 11.36
C GLY A 69 -21.44 -7.24 12.65
N SER A 70 -22.22 -6.89 13.67
CA SER A 70 -21.69 -6.45 14.97
C SER A 70 -21.15 -7.56 15.87
N GLY A 71 -20.95 -8.79 15.39
CA GLY A 71 -20.28 -9.84 16.16
C GLY A 71 -18.74 -9.73 16.13
N PRO A 72 -18.10 -9.84 14.95
CA PRO A 72 -16.65 -9.77 14.84
C PRO A 72 -16.10 -8.35 15.05
N ARG A 73 -14.91 -8.27 15.67
CA ARG A 73 -14.13 -7.03 15.88
C ARG A 73 -12.80 -7.05 15.15
N TYR A 74 -12.74 -7.86 14.11
CA TYR A 74 -11.56 -8.03 13.29
C TYR A 74 -11.97 -8.31 11.85
N TYR A 75 -11.04 -8.05 10.94
CA TYR A 75 -11.13 -8.39 9.53
C TYR A 75 -9.73 -8.70 9.00
N GLU A 76 -9.59 -9.75 8.18
CA GLU A 76 -8.34 -10.05 7.47
C GLU A 76 -8.48 -9.57 6.03
N ASP A 77 -7.63 -8.62 5.63
CA ASP A 77 -7.55 -8.16 4.24
C ASP A 77 -6.33 -8.77 3.56
N ASN A 78 -6.56 -9.65 2.57
CA ASN A 78 -5.50 -10.17 1.72
C ASN A 78 -5.18 -9.16 0.60
N VAL A 79 -3.92 -8.72 0.53
CA VAL A 79 -3.43 -7.71 -0.42
C VAL A 79 -2.58 -8.30 -1.56
N GLU A 80 -2.53 -9.63 -1.71
CA GLU A 80 -1.83 -10.33 -2.81
C GLU A 80 -2.29 -9.82 -4.20
N GLY A 81 -3.56 -9.44 -4.34
CA GLY A 81 -4.09 -8.85 -5.58
C GLY A 81 -3.44 -7.54 -6.01
N TYR A 82 -2.63 -6.90 -5.15
CA TYR A 82 -1.84 -5.72 -5.48
C TYR A 82 -0.40 -6.04 -5.93
N ILE A 83 0.01 -7.31 -5.95
CA ILE A 83 1.25 -7.71 -6.61
C ILE A 83 1.17 -7.36 -8.11
N GLY A 84 2.21 -6.70 -8.62
CA GLY A 84 2.25 -6.18 -9.98
C GLY A 84 1.47 -4.86 -10.19
N SER A 85 0.86 -4.30 -9.14
CA SER A 85 0.21 -2.99 -9.19
C SER A 85 1.16 -1.86 -8.80
N GLN A 86 0.67 -0.61 -8.89
CA GLN A 86 1.40 0.58 -8.42
C GLN A 86 1.22 0.87 -6.92
N ALA A 87 0.71 -0.08 -6.12
CA ALA A 87 0.57 0.10 -4.68
C ALA A 87 1.95 0.29 -4.01
N ASN A 88 2.06 1.31 -3.16
CA ASN A 88 3.30 1.66 -2.48
C ASN A 88 3.67 0.77 -1.29
N GLY A 89 2.84 -0.23 -0.96
CA GLY A 89 3.04 -1.14 0.17
C GLY A 89 2.51 -0.63 1.51
N ASN A 90 2.01 0.61 1.57
CA ASN A 90 1.33 1.15 2.75
C ASN A 90 -0.18 1.04 2.56
N PHE A 91 -0.79 0.09 3.26
CA PHE A 91 -2.23 -0.13 3.22
C PHE A 91 -2.87 0.46 4.46
N CYS A 92 -3.62 1.54 4.28
CA CYS A 92 -4.31 2.22 5.37
C CYS A 92 -5.80 1.87 5.37
N TYR A 93 -6.41 1.92 6.55
CA TYR A 93 -7.78 1.48 6.76
C TYR A 93 -8.49 2.41 7.73
N TYR A 94 -9.81 2.50 7.59
CA TYR A 94 -10.70 2.94 8.65
C TYR A 94 -11.95 2.07 8.62
N VAL A 95 -12.62 1.96 9.77
CA VAL A 95 -13.90 1.29 9.90
C VAL A 95 -14.98 2.31 10.22
N GLU A 96 -16.18 2.07 9.71
CA GLU A 96 -17.37 2.87 9.98
C GLU A 96 -18.42 1.99 10.65
N ALA A 97 -18.75 2.28 11.91
CA ALA A 97 -19.87 1.63 12.59
C ALA A 97 -21.19 2.14 12.00
N ILE A 98 -22.13 1.21 11.84
CA ILE A 98 -23.48 1.46 11.33
C ILE A 98 -24.44 1.26 12.49
N GLU A 99 -25.27 2.25 12.77
CA GLU A 99 -26.36 2.13 13.73
C GLU A 99 -27.49 1.25 13.17
N ASN A 100 -28.11 0.42 14.00
CA ASN A 100 -29.40 -0.16 13.66
C ASN A 100 -30.50 0.86 13.94
N ILE A 101 -31.50 0.98 13.04
CA ILE A 101 -32.58 1.96 13.14
C ILE A 101 -33.10 2.07 14.57
N ASN A 102 -32.92 3.25 15.17
CA ASN A 102 -33.31 3.51 16.53
C ASN A 102 -34.80 3.90 16.63
N LEU A 103 -35.28 4.18 17.85
CA LEU A 103 -36.68 4.53 18.13
C LEU A 103 -37.17 5.80 17.40
N TYR A 104 -36.25 6.61 16.88
CA TYR A 104 -36.55 7.83 16.12
C TYR A 104 -36.55 7.60 14.60
N GLY A 105 -36.29 6.35 14.15
CA GLY A 105 -36.21 6.03 12.73
C GLY A 105 -34.92 6.52 12.06
N ILE A 106 -33.88 6.81 12.85
CA ILE A 106 -32.60 7.35 12.37
C ILE A 106 -31.56 6.23 12.33
N GLU A 107 -30.69 6.28 11.33
CA GLU A 107 -29.46 5.49 11.21
C GLU A 107 -28.29 6.46 11.15
N GLU A 108 -27.40 6.41 12.13
CA GLU A 108 -26.14 7.14 12.16
C GLU A 108 -24.93 6.28 11.80
N ARG A 109 -23.82 6.95 11.48
CA ARG A 109 -22.54 6.33 11.11
C ARG A 109 -21.39 7.05 11.80
N CYS A 110 -20.42 6.28 12.29
CA CYS A 110 -19.26 6.80 13.00
C CYS A 110 -17.97 6.16 12.50
N LYS A 111 -16.94 6.96 12.21
CA LYS A 111 -15.64 6.49 11.69
C LYS A 111 -14.60 6.34 12.81
N SER A 112 -13.73 5.35 12.67
CA SER A 112 -12.53 5.19 13.49
C SER A 112 -11.42 6.17 13.12
N ASN A 113 -10.31 6.13 13.85
CA ASN A 113 -9.03 6.61 13.32
C ASN A 113 -8.63 5.84 12.05
N VAL A 114 -7.69 6.42 11.29
CA VAL A 114 -6.96 5.69 10.25
C VAL A 114 -5.81 4.93 10.90
N ALA A 115 -5.60 3.68 10.48
CA ALA A 115 -4.45 2.87 10.88
C ALA A 115 -3.92 2.12 9.64
N CYS A 116 -2.62 1.86 9.59
CA CYS A 116 -1.96 1.32 8.40
C CYS A 116 -1.09 0.11 8.72
N GLY A 117 -1.04 -0.83 7.78
CA GLY A 117 -0.09 -1.94 7.73
C GLY A 117 0.87 -1.73 6.56
N VAL A 118 2.16 -1.95 6.81
CA VAL A 118 3.20 -1.84 5.79
C VAL A 118 3.68 -3.22 5.37
N GLU A 119 3.52 -3.52 4.09
CA GLU A 119 4.09 -4.69 3.44
C GLU A 119 5.53 -4.42 2.98
N GLU A 120 6.39 -5.43 3.05
CA GLU A 120 7.74 -5.29 2.50
C GLU A 120 7.71 -5.23 0.97
N PRO A 121 8.62 -4.44 0.35
CA PRO A 121 8.80 -4.42 -1.09
C PRO A 121 9.07 -5.82 -1.66
N VAL A 122 8.34 -6.20 -2.70
CA VAL A 122 8.60 -7.42 -3.46
C VAL A 122 9.40 -7.05 -4.70
N ILE A 123 10.67 -7.45 -4.73
CA ILE A 123 11.60 -7.07 -5.80
C ILE A 123 12.24 -8.33 -6.37
N TYR A 124 12.03 -8.56 -7.67
CA TYR A 124 12.72 -9.58 -8.44
C TYR A 124 13.59 -8.93 -9.51
N VAL A 125 14.89 -9.22 -9.50
CA VAL A 125 15.83 -8.70 -10.50
C VAL A 125 16.47 -9.87 -11.24
N PRO A 126 16.30 -9.98 -12.57
CA PRO A 126 16.99 -10.99 -13.37
C PRO A 126 18.51 -10.90 -13.21
N ASN A 127 19.21 -12.03 -13.33
CA ASN A 127 20.67 -12.07 -13.28
C ASN A 127 21.34 -12.08 -14.67
N ALA A 128 20.56 -12.26 -15.75
CA ALA A 128 21.03 -12.20 -17.12
C ALA A 128 19.90 -11.86 -18.11
N PHE A 129 20.26 -11.27 -19.24
CA PHE A 129 19.36 -11.04 -20.38
C PHE A 129 20.11 -11.19 -21.71
N VAL A 130 19.39 -11.55 -22.77
CA VAL A 130 19.95 -11.92 -24.07
C VAL A 130 19.33 -11.06 -25.17
N ILE A 131 20.14 -10.21 -25.81
CA ILE A 131 19.65 -9.38 -26.92
C ILE A 131 19.22 -10.28 -28.09
N GLY A 132 17.98 -10.13 -28.54
CA GLY A 132 17.38 -10.96 -29.60
C GLY A 132 16.82 -12.31 -29.12
N GLY A 133 16.92 -12.62 -27.82
CA GLY A 133 16.30 -13.80 -27.20
C GLY A 133 14.94 -13.50 -26.55
N SER A 134 14.42 -14.46 -25.78
CA SER A 134 13.12 -14.34 -25.10
C SER A 134 13.11 -13.29 -23.97
N ASN A 135 14.26 -13.02 -23.35
CA ASN A 135 14.45 -11.95 -22.36
C ASN A 135 15.42 -10.91 -22.92
N SER A 136 14.92 -10.05 -23.81
CA SER A 136 15.74 -9.11 -24.59
C SER A 136 16.00 -7.77 -23.90
N THR A 137 15.36 -7.53 -22.76
CA THR A 137 15.53 -6.32 -21.96
C THR A 137 15.80 -6.65 -20.50
N PHE A 138 16.29 -5.67 -19.75
CA PHE A 138 16.63 -5.77 -18.34
C PHE A 138 15.99 -4.66 -17.51
N SER A 139 15.21 -5.06 -16.52
CA SER A 139 14.59 -4.20 -15.52
C SER A 139 14.24 -5.03 -14.28
N PRO A 140 14.14 -4.40 -13.09
CA PRO A 140 13.57 -5.04 -11.92
C PRO A 140 12.05 -5.13 -12.06
N VAL A 141 11.47 -6.25 -11.62
CA VAL A 141 10.03 -6.40 -11.39
C VAL A 141 9.76 -6.06 -9.93
N VAL A 142 8.94 -5.03 -9.69
CA VAL A 142 8.75 -4.46 -8.36
C VAL A 142 7.27 -4.41 -7.96
N SER A 143 7.00 -4.50 -6.67
CA SER A 143 5.69 -4.26 -6.04
C SER A 143 5.90 -3.73 -4.62
N PHE A 144 4.90 -3.03 -4.08
CA PHE A 144 4.94 -2.49 -2.72
C PHE A 144 6.07 -1.47 -2.47
N LEU A 145 6.29 -0.59 -3.46
CA LEU A 145 7.16 0.57 -3.35
C LEU A 145 6.53 1.79 -4.01
N ASP A 146 6.92 2.98 -3.58
CA ASP A 146 6.48 4.23 -4.17
C ASP A 146 7.13 4.41 -5.55
N ILE A 147 6.30 4.36 -6.59
CA ILE A 147 6.74 4.49 -7.98
C ILE A 147 7.27 5.90 -8.29
N ASN A 148 6.92 6.92 -7.50
CA ASN A 148 7.38 8.29 -7.73
C ASN A 148 8.81 8.51 -7.23
N ASP A 149 9.28 7.67 -6.31
CA ASP A 149 10.62 7.71 -5.73
C ASP A 149 11.51 6.57 -6.29
N TYR A 150 11.15 5.99 -7.44
CA TYR A 150 11.89 4.92 -8.11
C TYR A 150 13.01 5.48 -9.00
N GLU A 151 14.23 4.98 -8.82
CA GLU A 151 15.37 5.27 -9.68
C GLU A 151 16.17 4.00 -9.93
N PHE A 152 16.36 3.65 -11.19
CA PHE A 152 17.12 2.47 -11.61
C PHE A 152 18.26 2.85 -12.53
N GLU A 153 19.46 2.50 -12.13
CA GLU A 153 20.70 2.82 -12.84
C GLU A 153 21.49 1.55 -13.14
N VAL A 154 22.11 1.51 -14.32
CA VAL A 154 23.01 0.43 -14.75
C VAL A 154 24.34 1.01 -15.17
N TYR A 155 25.41 0.42 -14.65
CA TYR A 155 26.79 0.81 -14.86
C TYR A 155 27.57 -0.33 -15.52
N ASN A 156 28.47 0.01 -16.42
CA ASN A 156 29.44 -0.97 -16.93
C ASN A 156 30.56 -1.25 -15.90
N ARG A 157 31.42 -2.22 -16.20
CA ARG A 157 32.56 -2.62 -15.35
C ARG A 157 33.56 -1.51 -15.01
N TRP A 158 33.54 -0.37 -15.70
CA TRP A 158 34.41 0.78 -15.44
C TRP A 158 33.70 1.88 -14.64
N GLY A 159 32.50 1.62 -14.13
CA GLY A 159 31.72 2.60 -13.35
C GLY A 159 31.07 3.68 -14.21
N LYS A 160 30.99 3.50 -15.53
CA LYS A 160 30.28 4.43 -16.41
C LYS A 160 28.80 4.05 -16.49
N LEU A 161 27.92 5.01 -16.21
CA LEU A 161 26.47 4.89 -16.38
C LEU A 161 26.13 4.60 -17.84
N VAL A 162 25.42 3.50 -18.09
CA VAL A 162 24.98 3.08 -19.42
C VAL A 162 23.47 3.20 -19.62
N PHE A 163 22.69 3.09 -18.55
CA PHE A 163 21.24 3.23 -18.55
C PHE A 163 20.77 3.83 -17.22
N ARG A 164 19.74 4.67 -17.27
CA ARG A 164 19.04 5.21 -16.11
C ARG A 164 17.58 5.43 -16.46
N THR A 165 16.68 5.11 -15.55
CA THR A 165 15.26 5.46 -15.65
C THR A 165 14.65 5.70 -14.28
N GLU A 166 13.62 6.54 -14.24
CA GLU A 166 12.73 6.77 -13.10
C GLU A 166 11.34 6.16 -13.35
N ASN A 167 11.16 5.45 -14.48
CA ASN A 167 9.92 4.80 -14.87
C ASN A 167 10.06 3.27 -14.73
N THR A 168 9.24 2.66 -13.87
CA THR A 168 9.22 1.20 -13.65
C THR A 168 8.84 0.40 -14.89
N SER A 169 8.27 1.03 -15.92
CA SER A 169 7.90 0.39 -17.20
C SER A 169 9.02 0.43 -18.24
N GLU A 170 10.08 1.21 -18.01
CA GLU A 170 11.21 1.27 -18.92
C GLU A 170 12.24 0.19 -18.57
N SER A 171 12.91 -0.33 -19.60
CA SER A 171 13.88 -1.41 -19.45
C SER A 171 15.09 -1.15 -20.33
N TRP A 172 16.25 -1.61 -19.88
CA TRP A 172 17.47 -1.52 -20.65
C TRP A 172 17.51 -2.60 -21.74
N ASP A 173 17.64 -2.19 -22.99
CA ASP A 173 17.70 -3.08 -24.16
C ASP A 173 19.14 -3.52 -24.52
N GLY A 174 20.11 -3.25 -23.65
CA GLY A 174 21.52 -3.52 -23.92
C GLY A 174 22.20 -2.48 -24.80
N ARG A 175 21.57 -1.34 -25.12
CA ARG A 175 22.20 -0.25 -25.90
C ARG A 175 22.64 0.92 -25.02
N HIS A 176 23.65 1.65 -25.49
CA HIS A 176 24.08 2.92 -24.91
C HIS A 176 24.51 3.86 -26.03
N LYS A 177 23.92 5.06 -26.09
CA LYS A 177 24.16 6.07 -27.15
C LYS A 177 24.00 5.49 -28.57
N GLY A 178 22.99 4.64 -28.77
CA GLY A 178 22.67 3.99 -30.05
C GLY A 178 23.52 2.75 -30.38
N GLY A 179 24.65 2.55 -29.70
CA GLY A 179 25.52 1.38 -29.89
C GLY A 179 25.13 0.21 -28.98
N LEU A 180 25.35 -1.02 -29.47
CA LEU A 180 25.22 -2.23 -28.66
C LEU A 180 26.30 -2.25 -27.58
N CYS A 181 25.93 -2.55 -26.34
CA CYS A 181 26.89 -2.78 -25.27
C CYS A 181 27.57 -4.15 -25.44
N ARG A 182 28.78 -4.29 -24.88
CA ARG A 182 29.53 -5.55 -24.94
C ARG A 182 28.88 -6.61 -24.06
N GLU A 183 29.06 -7.87 -24.42
CA GLU A 183 28.82 -8.96 -23.48
C GLU A 183 29.76 -8.79 -22.28
N ASP A 184 29.18 -8.56 -21.11
CA ASP A 184 29.91 -8.30 -19.87
C ASP A 184 28.96 -8.41 -18.67
N VAL A 185 29.54 -8.30 -17.47
CA VAL A 185 28.78 -8.11 -16.25
C VAL A 185 28.62 -6.61 -15.98
N TYR A 186 27.37 -6.21 -15.75
CA TYR A 186 26.95 -4.85 -15.43
C TYR A 186 26.49 -4.78 -13.99
N VAL A 187 26.73 -3.66 -13.33
CA VAL A 187 26.25 -3.40 -11.97
C VAL A 187 24.99 -2.56 -12.05
N TYR A 188 23.97 -2.90 -11.26
CA TYR A 188 22.79 -2.07 -11.13
C TYR A 188 22.65 -1.50 -9.72
N ILE A 189 22.00 -0.35 -9.65
CA ILE A 189 21.57 0.30 -8.40
C ILE A 189 20.08 0.62 -8.58
N LEU A 190 19.27 0.12 -7.67
CA LEU A 190 17.84 0.41 -7.54
C LEU A 190 17.64 1.19 -6.25
N THR A 191 17.24 2.44 -6.36
CA THR A 191 16.84 3.30 -5.24
C THR A 191 15.33 3.47 -5.27
N PHE A 192 14.68 3.31 -4.13
CA PHE A 192 13.23 3.46 -4.03
C PHE A 192 12.80 3.83 -2.61
N LYS A 193 11.56 4.29 -2.47
CA LYS A 193 10.92 4.46 -1.15
C LYS A 193 9.89 3.37 -0.93
N SER A 194 9.88 2.76 0.24
CA SER A 194 8.92 1.72 0.65
C SER A 194 7.70 2.31 1.35
N GLY A 195 6.71 1.46 1.65
CA GLY A 195 5.47 1.87 2.32
C GLY A 195 5.65 2.50 3.71
N ASP A 196 6.75 2.22 4.43
CA ASP A 196 7.11 2.88 5.70
C ASP A 196 7.70 4.29 5.51
N GLY A 197 7.88 4.72 4.26
CA GLY A 197 8.45 5.99 3.88
C GLY A 197 9.98 6.04 3.88
N ALA A 198 10.67 4.93 4.19
CA ALA A 198 12.13 4.90 4.19
C ALA A 198 12.68 4.69 2.77
N THR A 199 13.76 5.42 2.45
CA THR A 199 14.51 5.17 1.21
C THR A 199 15.40 3.94 1.37
N ARG A 200 15.27 2.99 0.45
CA ARG A 200 16.03 1.74 0.38
C ARG A 200 16.86 1.74 -0.90
N VAL A 201 18.02 1.08 -0.86
CA VAL A 201 18.93 0.92 -2.00
C VAL A 201 19.28 -0.56 -2.15
N GLN A 202 18.96 -1.13 -3.31
CA GLN A 202 19.34 -2.48 -3.69
C GLN A 202 20.41 -2.41 -4.78
N LYS A 203 21.46 -3.23 -4.63
CA LYS A 203 22.58 -3.30 -5.58
C LYS A 203 22.77 -4.75 -6.01
N GLY A 204 23.14 -4.93 -7.26
CA GLY A 204 23.47 -6.25 -7.78
C GLY A 204 24.15 -6.18 -9.12
N HIS A 205 24.17 -7.29 -9.82
CA HIS A 205 24.76 -7.39 -11.14
C HIS A 205 23.85 -8.16 -12.10
N VAL A 206 24.04 -7.91 -13.38
CA VAL A 206 23.38 -8.61 -14.48
C VAL A 206 24.41 -8.95 -15.55
N THR A 207 24.27 -10.12 -16.16
CA THR A 207 25.07 -10.52 -17.33
C THR A 207 24.33 -10.15 -18.61
N LEU A 208 24.96 -9.35 -19.47
CA LEU A 208 24.47 -9.10 -20.81
C LEU A 208 25.08 -10.11 -21.79
N LEU A 209 24.24 -10.79 -22.57
CA LEU A 209 24.63 -11.71 -23.63
C LEU A 209 24.02 -11.28 -24.97
N HIS A 210 24.69 -11.59 -26.07
CA HIS A 210 24.20 -11.42 -27.43
C HIS A 210 23.64 -12.75 -27.92
N GLY A 211 22.45 -12.74 -28.52
CA GLY A 211 21.91 -13.92 -29.18
C GLY A 211 22.83 -14.40 -30.30
N ILE A 212 22.94 -15.72 -30.45
CA ILE A 212 23.62 -16.33 -31.59
C ILE A 212 22.60 -16.37 -32.74
N GLU A 213 22.95 -15.83 -33.91
CA GLU A 213 22.21 -16.04 -35.16
C GLU A 213 22.26 -17.49 -35.63
#